data_AF-A0A7K8SBS2-F1
#
_entry.id   AF-A0A7K8SBS2-F1
#
_cell.length_a   1.000
_cell.length_b   1.000
_cell.length_c   1.000
_cell.angle_alpha   90.00
_cell.angle_beta   90.00
_cell.angle_gamma   90.00
#
_symmetry.space_group_name_H-M   'P 1'
#
loop_
_entity.id
_entity.type
_entity.pdbx_description
1 polymer ?
#
loop_
_entity_poly.entity_id
_entity_poly.type
_entity_poly.pdbx_seq_one_letter_code
_entity_poly.pdbx_strand_id
1 'polypeptide(L)'
;HGSKEGESVLEQPLPERISFIHGFLQKHCRHKVAAENLVSAQKLLDGEELALAKVAVLLLYHTSMSSKNSGDWNEFDYKTQVELASIVKFVLDNEECLNENLEPFLQRKAEPPLSSVSSSSSEEHSPLFSLPCKREVHFLELQRIASFPSTKYVPCLPAARGNGGREGLPSTPSSPMGDIMQTPQFQLRRLKVQLAFERKKQEELEAEVVETQKLVMEKDAQITRMQQQIDRLVKLSEKQAEDLLEPKEMEELREKNESLVGRLHEAFRQCQDLKTEKAQMDRKINQLSEENGDLSFKLREIASNMVQLQRALNELSEEHNRRVPQGGTGCSPWLVGSSVSHHAQCHLCRQKCSEEKIEILQGKISMLEDQLAKLEECSTQQKGEVMGDILKLEELKQEVSNLTAKGLQLEEEKQQLEEEKQQLDSLVTSLQNSLSESQRTQERLKRDLQAQAAEEQA
;
A
#
# COMPACT_ATOMS: atom_id res chain seq x y z
N HIS A 1 12.85 -6.94 -52.93
CA HIS A 1 13.62 -7.35 -51.74
C HIS A 1 13.75 -8.86 -51.75
N GLY A 2 14.98 -9.38 -51.70
CA GLY A 2 15.28 -10.80 -51.87
C GLY A 2 16.60 -11.05 -52.61
N SER A 3 17.71 -10.48 -52.10
CA SER A 3 19.04 -10.93 -52.51
C SER A 3 19.57 -11.86 -51.42
N LYS A 4 20.09 -13.02 -51.82
CA LYS A 4 20.59 -14.08 -50.92
C LYS A 4 21.67 -13.62 -49.93
N GLU A 5 22.28 -12.45 -50.14
CA GLU A 5 23.25 -11.82 -49.23
C GLU A 5 22.63 -11.29 -47.93
N GLY A 6 21.32 -10.96 -47.89
CA GLY A 6 20.72 -10.33 -46.71
C GLY A 6 20.35 -11.30 -45.58
N GLU A 7 19.98 -12.52 -45.90
CA GLU A 7 19.55 -13.54 -44.92
C GLU A 7 20.75 -14.19 -44.20
N SER A 8 21.89 -14.35 -44.88
CA SER A 8 23.11 -14.93 -44.28
C SER A 8 23.82 -14.02 -43.27
N VAL A 9 23.55 -12.71 -43.29
CA VAL A 9 24.21 -11.73 -42.41
C VAL A 9 23.56 -11.71 -41.01
N LEU A 10 22.29 -12.08 -40.88
CA LEU A 10 21.60 -12.06 -39.58
C LEU A 10 22.18 -13.07 -38.58
N GLU A 11 22.73 -14.18 -39.07
CA GLU A 11 23.38 -15.25 -38.28
C GLU A 11 24.85 -14.96 -37.91
N GLN A 12 25.44 -13.88 -38.43
CA GLN A 12 26.84 -13.51 -38.14
C GLN A 12 27.01 -12.81 -36.77
N PRO A 13 28.19 -12.91 -36.14
CA PRO A 13 28.49 -12.18 -34.91
C PRO A 13 28.38 -10.66 -35.09
N LEU A 14 28.09 -9.96 -33.98
CA LEU A 14 27.81 -8.50 -33.95
C LEU A 14 28.80 -7.65 -34.78
N PRO A 15 30.13 -7.83 -34.70
CA PRO A 15 31.08 -6.99 -35.44
C PRO A 15 30.95 -7.13 -36.97
N GLU A 16 30.63 -8.32 -37.46
CA GLU A 16 30.45 -8.60 -38.88
C GLU A 16 29.15 -7.96 -39.40
N ARG A 17 28.08 -7.99 -38.60
CA ARG A 17 26.82 -7.30 -38.91
C ARG A 17 26.98 -5.79 -38.95
N ILE A 18 27.74 -5.23 -38.01
CA ILE A 18 28.07 -3.79 -37.97
C ILE A 18 28.90 -3.40 -39.20
N SER A 19 29.90 -4.22 -39.56
CA SER A 19 30.73 -4.01 -40.75
C SER A 19 29.89 -4.05 -42.04
N PHE A 20 28.91 -4.94 -42.11
CA PHE A 20 27.95 -4.99 -43.22
C PHE A 20 27.08 -3.73 -43.30
N ILE A 21 26.49 -3.29 -42.19
CA ILE A 21 25.67 -2.05 -42.13
C ILE A 21 26.50 -0.84 -42.55
N HIS A 22 27.73 -0.73 -42.04
CA HIS A 22 28.64 0.34 -42.41
C HIS A 22 28.97 0.33 -43.91
N GLY A 23 29.29 -0.83 -44.48
CA GLY A 23 29.55 -0.99 -45.92
C GLY A 23 28.32 -0.70 -46.79
N PHE A 24 27.13 -1.09 -46.33
CA PHE A 24 25.87 -0.79 -47.01
C PHE A 24 25.61 0.72 -47.07
N LEU A 25 25.67 1.41 -45.92
CA LEU A 25 25.44 2.86 -45.87
C LEU A 25 26.48 3.63 -46.69
N GLN A 26 27.76 3.25 -46.63
CA GLN A 26 28.80 3.89 -47.43
C GLN A 26 28.58 3.73 -48.94
N LYS A 27 28.06 2.58 -49.37
CA LYS A 27 27.79 2.30 -50.79
C LYS A 27 26.54 3.02 -51.31
N HIS A 28 25.51 3.13 -50.48
CA HIS A 28 24.16 3.54 -50.90
C HIS A 28 23.78 4.98 -50.51
N CYS A 29 24.34 5.52 -49.43
CA CYS A 29 24.15 6.91 -49.01
C CYS A 29 25.33 7.75 -49.53
N ARG A 30 25.35 8.06 -50.84
CA ARG A 30 26.43 8.83 -51.47
C ARG A 30 26.41 10.30 -51.05
N HIS A 31 27.12 10.63 -49.97
CA HIS A 31 27.41 12.02 -49.62
C HIS A 31 28.70 12.42 -50.34
N LYS A 32 28.63 13.47 -51.15
CA LYS A 32 29.79 14.02 -51.86
C LYS A 32 30.58 14.88 -50.87
N VAL A 33 31.86 14.55 -50.70
CA VAL A 33 32.89 15.44 -50.12
C VAL A 33 32.81 15.64 -48.60
N ALA A 34 33.05 14.58 -47.82
CA ALA A 34 33.84 14.68 -46.60
C ALA A 34 34.57 13.35 -46.42
N ALA A 35 35.87 13.37 -46.15
CA ALA A 35 36.70 12.18 -45.95
C ALA A 35 36.42 11.46 -44.61
N GLU A 36 35.31 11.80 -43.95
CA GLU A 36 34.91 11.28 -42.65
C GLU A 36 33.68 10.39 -42.80
N ASN A 37 33.78 9.16 -42.31
CA ASN A 37 32.68 8.21 -42.33
C ASN A 37 31.52 8.77 -41.47
N LEU A 38 30.30 8.85 -42.06
CA LEU A 38 29.10 9.38 -41.41
C LEU A 38 28.70 8.62 -40.13
N VAL A 39 29.09 7.36 -40.02
CA VAL A 39 28.83 6.50 -38.86
C VAL A 39 30.12 5.79 -38.48
N SER A 40 30.52 5.88 -37.21
CA SER A 40 31.68 5.15 -36.69
C SER A 40 31.30 3.73 -36.29
N ALA A 41 32.00 2.74 -36.86
CA ALA A 41 31.79 1.32 -36.54
C ALA A 41 32.10 1.01 -35.05
N GLN A 42 33.08 1.69 -34.45
CA GLN A 42 33.43 1.53 -33.04
C GLN A 42 32.30 2.01 -32.12
N LYS A 43 31.75 3.20 -32.40
CA LYS A 43 30.63 3.79 -31.63
C LYS A 43 29.36 2.94 -31.70
N LEU A 44 29.13 2.28 -32.85
CA LEU A 44 28.00 1.36 -33.02
C LEU A 44 28.20 0.05 -32.24
N LEU A 45 29.44 -0.42 -32.14
CA LEU A 45 29.82 -1.61 -31.37
C LEU A 45 29.74 -1.36 -29.86
N ASP A 46 30.08 -0.13 -29.45
CA ASP A 46 29.95 0.36 -28.07
C ASP A 46 28.48 0.69 -27.69
N GLY A 47 27.55 0.63 -28.66
CA GLY A 47 26.12 0.81 -28.42
C GLY A 47 25.68 2.27 -28.22
N GLU A 48 26.44 3.25 -28.73
CA GLU A 48 26.07 4.66 -28.60
C GLU A 48 24.71 4.95 -29.30
N GLU A 49 23.75 5.47 -28.54
CA GLU A 49 22.38 5.75 -29.01
C GLU A 49 22.36 6.71 -30.21
N LEU A 50 23.23 7.73 -30.20
CA LEU A 50 23.34 8.69 -31.30
C LEU A 50 23.86 8.03 -32.60
N ALA A 51 24.77 7.05 -32.49
CA ALA A 51 25.26 6.31 -33.66
C ALA A 51 24.15 5.42 -34.24
N LEU A 52 23.34 4.80 -33.38
CA LEU A 52 22.18 4.00 -33.81
C LEU A 52 21.09 4.88 -34.46
N ALA A 53 20.81 6.05 -33.90
CA ALA A 53 19.87 7.02 -34.46
C ALA A 53 20.30 7.50 -35.85
N LYS A 54 21.60 7.74 -36.06
CA LYS A 54 22.16 8.07 -37.38
C LYS A 54 21.90 6.96 -38.40
N VAL A 55 22.15 5.71 -38.03
CA VAL A 55 21.88 4.55 -38.88
C VAL A 55 20.40 4.48 -39.25
N ALA A 56 19.49 4.63 -38.28
CA ALA A 56 18.05 4.58 -38.52
C ALA A 56 17.57 5.67 -39.47
N VAL A 57 18.03 6.92 -39.27
CA VAL A 57 17.66 8.07 -40.09
C VAL A 57 18.21 7.95 -41.52
N LEU A 58 19.46 7.47 -41.69
CA LEU A 58 20.05 7.24 -43.01
C LEU A 58 19.40 6.08 -43.76
N LEU A 59 19.01 5.02 -43.07
CA LEU A 59 18.24 3.92 -43.66
C LEU A 59 16.86 4.38 -44.09
N LEU A 60 16.17 5.18 -43.27
CA LEU A 60 14.89 5.78 -43.62
C LEU A 60 15.04 6.68 -44.85
N TYR A 61 16.05 7.54 -44.89
CA TYR A 61 16.34 8.38 -46.05
C TYR A 61 16.57 7.54 -47.31
N HIS A 62 17.38 6.48 -47.21
CA HIS A 62 17.65 5.58 -48.32
C HIS A 62 16.39 4.86 -48.81
N THR A 63 15.56 4.30 -47.92
CA THR A 63 14.31 3.64 -48.32
C THR A 63 13.33 4.65 -48.93
N SER A 64 13.27 5.87 -48.42
CA SER A 64 12.44 6.97 -48.95
C SER A 64 12.86 7.37 -50.37
N MET A 65 14.16 7.52 -50.61
CA MET A 65 14.69 8.03 -51.87
C MET A 65 14.95 6.93 -52.91
N SER A 66 15.14 5.68 -52.49
CA SER A 66 15.45 4.55 -53.36
C SER A 66 14.21 3.72 -53.76
N SER A 67 13.09 3.84 -53.04
CA SER A 67 11.91 3.02 -53.34
C SER A 67 11.21 3.50 -54.61
N LYS A 68 11.15 2.60 -55.60
CA LYS A 68 10.28 2.74 -56.79
C LYS A 68 8.79 2.53 -56.47
N ASN A 69 8.45 2.34 -55.19
CA ASN A 69 7.12 2.00 -54.70
C ASN A 69 6.58 3.14 -53.83
N SER A 70 5.92 4.11 -54.45
CA SER A 70 5.25 5.22 -53.75
C SER A 70 4.03 4.79 -52.92
N GLY A 71 3.65 3.50 -52.96
CA GLY A 71 2.46 2.95 -52.30
C GLY A 71 2.63 2.73 -50.80
N ASP A 72 3.85 2.43 -50.34
CA ASP A 72 4.11 2.01 -48.95
C ASP A 72 3.97 3.19 -47.94
N TRP A 73 4.08 4.43 -48.41
CA TRP A 73 3.86 5.62 -47.58
C TRP A 73 2.41 5.80 -47.16
N ASN A 74 1.46 5.36 -47.99
CA ASN A 74 0.02 5.46 -47.72
C ASN A 74 -0.47 4.47 -46.65
N GLU A 75 0.36 3.52 -46.23
CA GLU A 75 0.07 2.61 -45.12
C GLU A 75 0.21 3.31 -43.75
N PHE A 76 1.04 4.35 -43.66
CA PHE A 76 1.20 5.15 -42.44
C PHE A 76 0.07 6.18 -42.29
N ASP A 77 -0.31 6.45 -41.05
CA ASP A 77 -1.24 7.54 -40.73
C ASP A 77 -0.60 8.91 -41.06
N TYR A 78 -1.45 9.91 -41.32
CA TYR A 78 -1.01 11.24 -41.73
C TYR A 78 -0.01 11.88 -40.75
N LYS A 79 -0.17 11.64 -39.44
CA LYS A 79 0.76 12.19 -38.43
C LYS A 79 2.14 11.55 -38.59
N THR A 80 2.21 10.23 -38.68
CA THR A 80 3.47 9.51 -38.92
C THR A 80 4.10 9.90 -40.27
N GLN A 81 3.31 10.08 -41.33
CA GLN A 81 3.83 10.58 -42.61
C GLN A 81 4.48 11.97 -42.48
N VAL A 82 3.82 12.90 -41.79
CA VAL A 82 4.36 14.25 -41.54
C VAL A 82 5.65 14.18 -40.71
N GLU A 83 5.69 13.30 -39.71
CA GLU A 83 6.88 13.11 -38.87
C GLU A 83 8.05 12.50 -39.66
N LEU A 84 7.81 11.45 -40.43
CA LEU A 84 8.82 10.84 -41.29
C LEU A 84 9.30 11.84 -42.37
N ALA A 85 8.40 12.61 -42.97
CA ALA A 85 8.76 13.67 -43.91
C ALA A 85 9.61 14.76 -43.24
N SER A 86 9.36 15.10 -41.98
CA SER A 86 10.20 16.04 -41.23
C SER A 86 11.62 15.51 -41.00
N ILE A 87 11.78 14.20 -40.78
CA ILE A 87 13.08 13.54 -40.62
C ILE A 87 13.82 13.49 -41.96
N VAL A 88 13.15 13.09 -43.05
CA VAL A 88 13.73 13.06 -44.39
C VAL A 88 14.16 14.46 -44.84
N LYS A 89 13.32 15.47 -44.57
CA LYS A 89 13.64 16.87 -44.83
C LYS A 89 14.86 17.34 -44.01
N PHE A 90 14.94 16.98 -42.73
CA PHE A 90 16.10 17.30 -41.90
C PHE A 90 17.40 16.73 -42.49
N VAL A 91 17.39 15.50 -43.00
CA VAL A 91 18.57 14.89 -43.65
C VAL A 91 18.97 15.65 -44.91
N LEU A 92 18.00 16.09 -45.72
CA LEU A 92 18.24 16.89 -46.92
C LEU A 92 18.75 18.31 -46.60
N ASP A 93 18.23 18.93 -45.54
CA ASP A 93 18.63 20.27 -45.12
C ASP A 93 20.03 20.28 -44.44
N ASN A 94 20.49 19.12 -43.95
CA ASN A 94 21.76 18.94 -43.23
C ASN A 94 22.70 17.92 -43.92
N GLU A 95 22.68 17.88 -45.25
CA GLU A 95 23.43 16.92 -46.09
C GLU A 95 24.92 16.82 -45.72
N GLU A 96 25.55 17.89 -45.22
CA GLU A 96 26.99 17.94 -44.96
C GLU A 96 27.39 17.62 -43.50
N CYS A 97 26.45 17.66 -42.53
CA CYS A 97 26.82 17.65 -41.10
C CYS A 97 25.78 17.03 -40.14
N LEU A 98 25.27 15.84 -40.46
CA LEU A 98 24.38 15.06 -39.58
C LEU A 98 24.95 14.80 -38.16
N ASN A 99 26.25 15.00 -37.95
CA ASN A 99 26.91 14.78 -36.66
C ASN A 99 26.48 15.77 -35.57
N GLU A 100 26.41 17.06 -35.88
CA GLU A 100 26.24 18.11 -34.87
C GLU A 100 24.76 18.47 -34.66
N ASN A 101 23.94 18.33 -35.70
CA ASN A 101 22.56 18.82 -35.69
C ASN A 101 21.51 17.75 -35.39
N LEU A 102 21.88 16.46 -35.39
CA LEU A 102 20.91 15.37 -35.20
C LEU A 102 20.46 15.24 -33.74
N GLU A 103 21.40 15.32 -32.79
CA GLU A 103 21.09 15.28 -31.37
C GLU A 103 20.13 16.39 -30.95
N PRO A 104 20.35 17.68 -31.27
CA PRO A 104 19.41 18.74 -30.95
C PRO A 104 18.08 18.62 -31.72
N PHE A 105 18.07 18.04 -32.93
CA PHE A 105 16.83 17.78 -33.67
C PHE A 105 15.96 16.70 -32.99
N LEU A 106 16.58 15.62 -32.51
CA LEU A 106 15.90 14.56 -31.77
C LEU A 106 15.45 15.06 -30.39
N GLN A 107 16.29 15.81 -29.68
CA GLN A 107 15.95 16.37 -28.36
C GLN A 107 14.86 17.45 -28.42
N ARG A 108 14.90 18.35 -29.40
CA ARG A 108 13.85 19.37 -29.62
C ARG A 108 12.47 18.74 -29.87
N LYS A 109 12.45 17.49 -30.35
CA LYS A 109 11.23 16.72 -30.60
C LYS A 109 10.92 15.73 -29.47
N ALA A 110 11.87 15.50 -28.56
CA ALA A 110 11.72 14.69 -27.35
C ALA A 110 11.16 15.50 -26.16
N GLU A 111 11.00 16.82 -26.27
CA GLU A 111 10.11 17.57 -25.37
C GLU A 111 8.66 17.17 -25.65
N PRO A 112 7.96 16.52 -24.70
CA PRO A 112 6.52 16.38 -24.79
C PRO A 112 5.87 17.75 -24.61
N PRO A 113 4.68 18.00 -25.17
CA PRO A 113 3.82 19.07 -24.67
C PRO A 113 3.37 18.68 -23.26
N LEU A 114 4.15 19.04 -22.23
CA LEU A 114 3.74 18.89 -20.85
C LEU A 114 2.70 19.97 -20.53
N SER A 115 1.45 19.52 -20.51
CA SER A 115 0.43 19.85 -19.51
C SER A 115 0.91 20.83 -18.43
N SER A 116 0.39 22.04 -18.53
CA SER A 116 0.33 23.09 -17.54
C SER A 116 -0.28 22.62 -16.20
N VAL A 117 -0.02 23.40 -15.14
CA VAL A 117 -0.50 23.36 -13.73
C VAL A 117 0.63 22.92 -12.78
N SER A 118 1.21 23.71 -11.86
CA SER A 118 1.00 25.09 -11.42
C SER A 118 2.17 25.54 -10.50
N SER A 119 2.33 26.88 -10.42
CA SER A 119 2.82 27.69 -9.28
C SER A 119 4.27 27.59 -8.77
N SER A 120 5.09 28.63 -9.03
CA SER A 120 5.60 29.56 -7.99
C SER A 120 6.38 30.75 -8.59
N SER A 121 5.90 31.96 -8.23
CA SER A 121 6.63 33.21 -7.94
C SER A 121 7.80 33.75 -8.80
N SER A 122 7.61 35.01 -9.21
CA SER A 122 8.54 36.17 -9.18
C SER A 122 9.22 36.64 -10.47
N GLU A 123 8.80 37.86 -10.85
CA GLU A 123 9.51 39.05 -11.37
C GLU A 123 10.45 39.02 -12.60
N GLU A 124 10.11 39.97 -13.48
CA GLU A 124 10.99 40.89 -14.23
C GLU A 124 12.11 40.33 -15.11
N HIS A 125 11.89 40.35 -16.42
CA HIS A 125 12.52 41.27 -17.38
C HIS A 125 12.47 40.66 -18.80
N SER A 126 11.73 41.31 -19.69
CA SER A 126 11.88 41.17 -21.16
C SER A 126 13.30 41.64 -21.59
N PRO A 127 13.82 41.38 -22.83
CA PRO A 127 13.04 41.19 -24.06
C PRO A 127 13.66 40.30 -25.19
N LEU A 128 12.89 40.23 -26.30
CA LEU A 128 13.29 40.20 -27.73
C LEU A 128 13.11 38.90 -28.57
N PHE A 129 12.19 39.05 -29.54
CA PHE A 129 12.12 38.49 -30.91
C PHE A 129 12.11 36.95 -31.07
N SER A 130 11.13 36.32 -31.75
CA SER A 130 10.71 36.64 -33.13
C SER A 130 9.34 36.04 -33.46
N LEU A 131 8.47 36.84 -34.07
CA LEU A 131 7.25 36.43 -34.77
C LEU A 131 7.62 35.81 -36.14
N PRO A 132 6.84 34.84 -36.64
CA PRO A 132 6.51 34.79 -38.06
C PRO A 132 5.00 34.57 -38.25
N CYS A 133 4.31 35.02 -39.30
CA CYS A 133 4.59 35.89 -40.42
C CYS A 133 3.18 36.30 -40.91
N LYS A 134 2.88 37.60 -41.01
CA LYS A 134 1.63 38.06 -41.65
C LYS A 134 1.76 37.89 -43.16
N ARG A 135 0.75 37.31 -43.81
CA ARG A 135 0.58 37.37 -45.28
C ARG A 135 0.37 38.83 -45.67
N GLU A 136 1.32 39.40 -46.38
CA GLU A 136 1.20 40.71 -47.01
C GLU A 136 0.54 40.55 -48.39
N VAL A 137 -0.51 41.33 -48.62
CA VAL A 137 -1.16 41.48 -49.92
C VAL A 137 -0.62 42.76 -50.54
N HIS A 138 0.07 42.66 -51.67
CA HIS A 138 0.66 43.82 -52.35
C HIS A 138 -0.45 44.65 -53.02
N PHE A 139 -0.62 45.90 -52.59
CA PHE A 139 -1.38 46.89 -53.35
C PHE A 139 -0.46 47.56 -54.38
N LEU A 140 -0.89 47.62 -55.63
CA LEU A 140 -0.25 48.41 -56.69
C LEU A 140 -0.27 49.90 -56.31
N GLU A 141 0.92 50.49 -56.23
CA GLU A 141 1.15 51.91 -56.01
C GLU A 141 0.64 52.71 -57.24
N LEU A 142 -0.56 53.27 -57.12
CA LEU A 142 -1.15 54.13 -58.15
C LEU A 142 -0.47 55.50 -58.15
N GLN A 143 0.39 55.71 -59.15
CA GLN A 143 1.05 56.96 -59.46
C GLN A 143 0.01 58.07 -59.74
N ARG A 144 0.06 59.13 -58.92
CA ARG A 144 -0.81 60.31 -58.95
C ARG A 144 -0.65 61.07 -60.28
N ILE A 145 -1.62 60.97 -61.18
CA ILE A 145 -1.71 61.82 -62.39
C ILE A 145 -2.63 63.02 -62.10
N ALA A 146 -2.18 64.17 -62.61
CA ALA A 146 -2.63 65.53 -62.41
C ALA A 146 -4.14 65.83 -62.44
N SER A 147 -4.56 66.74 -61.55
CA SER A 147 -5.77 67.56 -61.68
C SER A 147 -5.37 69.04 -61.73
N PHE A 148 -5.76 69.72 -62.80
CA PHE A 148 -5.68 71.18 -62.95
C PHE A 148 -6.74 71.90 -62.07
N PRO A 149 -6.55 73.21 -61.77
CA PRO A 149 -7.36 73.93 -60.77
C PRO A 149 -8.54 74.70 -61.38
N SER A 150 -9.63 74.90 -60.61
CA SER A 150 -10.62 75.97 -60.86
C SER A 150 -11.44 76.34 -59.60
N THR A 151 -10.91 77.32 -58.86
CA THR A 151 -11.49 78.57 -58.31
C THR A 151 -12.92 78.69 -57.69
N LYS A 152 -12.92 79.39 -56.53
CA LYS A 152 -13.87 80.35 -55.88
C LYS A 152 -14.41 79.83 -54.54
N TYR A 153 -14.23 80.51 -53.38
CA TYR A 153 -14.75 81.83 -52.95
C TYR A 153 -13.77 82.53 -51.93
N VAL A 154 -13.32 83.80 -52.12
CA VAL A 154 -13.82 85.11 -51.53
C VAL A 154 -12.85 85.67 -50.44
N PRO A 155 -12.66 87.00 -50.20
CA PRO A 155 -12.38 88.19 -51.04
C PRO A 155 -11.18 89.06 -50.51
N CYS A 156 -11.01 90.28 -51.02
CA CYS A 156 -10.26 91.46 -50.51
C CYS A 156 -8.89 91.83 -51.13
N LEU A 157 -8.95 92.59 -52.24
CA LEU A 157 -8.36 93.94 -52.53
C LEU A 157 -7.02 94.39 -51.88
N PRO A 158 -6.34 95.43 -52.43
CA PRO A 158 -6.07 95.76 -53.85
C PRO A 158 -4.61 96.25 -54.06
N ALA A 159 -4.09 96.25 -55.30
CA ALA A 159 -3.21 97.33 -55.78
C ALA A 159 -2.85 97.18 -57.26
N ALA A 160 -3.09 98.28 -57.99
CA ALA A 160 -2.38 98.76 -59.18
C ALA A 160 -2.45 97.92 -60.48
N ARG A 161 -2.48 98.47 -61.69
CA ARG A 161 -2.67 99.81 -62.27
C ARG A 161 -2.45 99.59 -63.77
N GLY A 162 -3.25 100.20 -64.63
CA GLY A 162 -2.94 100.39 -66.06
C GLY A 162 -3.70 99.45 -67.00
N ASN A 163 -4.73 99.98 -67.67
CA ASN A 163 -4.71 100.42 -69.08
C ASN A 163 -4.69 99.22 -70.04
N GLY A 164 -5.73 98.94 -70.81
CA GLY A 164 -6.50 99.86 -71.65
C GLY A 164 -6.17 99.52 -73.10
N GLY A 165 -7.17 99.15 -73.91
CA GLY A 165 -6.98 98.92 -75.34
C GLY A 165 -7.83 97.79 -75.90
N ARG A 166 -8.92 98.17 -76.56
CA ARG A 166 -9.91 97.33 -77.22
C ARG A 166 -9.39 96.73 -78.54
N GLU A 167 -9.96 95.56 -78.85
CA GLU A 167 -10.42 95.09 -80.17
C GLU A 167 -9.40 94.71 -81.27
N GLY A 168 -9.51 93.46 -81.75
CA GLY A 168 -8.92 92.97 -83.00
C GLY A 168 -8.67 91.46 -83.03
N LEU A 169 -9.72 90.67 -83.35
CA LEU A 169 -9.72 89.24 -83.73
C LEU A 169 -8.57 88.86 -84.71
N PRO A 170 -8.11 87.58 -84.82
CA PRO A 170 -9.00 86.45 -85.08
C PRO A 170 -8.70 85.11 -84.38
N SER A 171 -9.80 84.38 -84.23
CA SER A 171 -9.92 82.95 -84.00
C SER A 171 -9.00 82.09 -84.88
N THR A 172 -8.33 81.14 -84.23
CA THR A 172 -7.92 79.86 -84.83
C THR A 172 -8.66 78.73 -84.12
N PRO A 173 -9.04 77.65 -84.85
CA PRO A 173 -10.23 76.86 -84.55
C PRO A 173 -10.00 75.88 -83.39
N SER A 174 -10.91 75.88 -82.42
CA SER A 174 -11.14 74.72 -81.55
C SER A 174 -11.47 73.53 -82.45
N SER A 175 -10.76 72.42 -82.29
CA SER A 175 -11.07 71.18 -83.00
C SER A 175 -12.50 70.75 -82.61
N PRO A 176 -13.40 70.45 -83.58
CA PRO A 176 -14.83 70.25 -83.32
C PRO A 176 -15.13 69.11 -82.33
N MET A 177 -14.18 68.19 -82.13
CA MET A 177 -14.28 67.12 -81.13
C MET A 177 -14.28 67.65 -79.69
N GLY A 178 -13.52 68.71 -79.40
CA GLY A 178 -13.44 69.32 -78.06
C GLY A 178 -14.75 69.98 -77.64
N ASP A 179 -15.39 70.69 -78.57
CA ASP A 179 -16.67 71.38 -78.34
C ASP A 179 -17.85 70.39 -78.20
N ILE A 180 -17.85 69.29 -78.98
CA ILE A 180 -18.84 68.21 -78.85
C ILE A 180 -18.66 67.48 -77.50
N MET A 181 -17.42 67.22 -77.09
CA MET A 181 -17.14 66.60 -75.78
C MET A 181 -17.51 67.50 -74.61
N GLN A 182 -17.41 68.83 -74.73
CA GLN A 182 -17.85 69.78 -73.69
C GLN A 182 -19.35 70.09 -73.73
N THR A 183 -20.09 69.58 -74.72
CA THR A 183 -21.54 69.80 -74.81
C THR A 183 -22.25 69.12 -73.62
N PRO A 184 -23.18 69.81 -72.92
CA PRO A 184 -23.88 69.25 -71.75
C PRO A 184 -24.54 67.88 -71.99
N GLN A 185 -25.03 67.63 -73.21
CA GLN A 185 -25.64 66.36 -73.57
C GLN A 185 -24.63 65.19 -73.60
N PHE A 186 -23.42 65.43 -74.10
CA PHE A 186 -22.36 64.41 -74.13
C PHE A 186 -21.84 64.11 -72.72
N GLN A 187 -21.64 65.16 -71.91
CA GLN A 187 -21.25 65.03 -70.50
C GLN A 187 -22.29 64.25 -69.69
N LEU A 188 -23.58 64.55 -69.88
CA LEU A 188 -24.66 63.80 -69.25
C LEU A 188 -24.69 62.34 -69.70
N ARG A 189 -24.45 62.06 -71.00
CA ARG A 189 -24.39 60.69 -71.53
C ARG A 189 -23.22 59.91 -70.92
N ARG A 190 -22.04 60.53 -70.79
CA ARG A 190 -20.87 59.95 -70.13
C ARG A 190 -21.15 59.62 -68.66
N LEU A 191 -21.70 60.57 -67.92
CA LEU A 191 -22.07 60.36 -66.51
C LEU A 191 -23.14 59.27 -66.36
N LYS A 192 -24.13 59.20 -67.26
CA LYS A 192 -25.14 58.13 -67.27
C LYS A 192 -24.52 56.74 -67.48
N VAL A 193 -23.56 56.62 -68.39
CA VAL A 193 -22.84 55.35 -68.62
C VAL A 193 -21.99 54.98 -67.40
N GLN A 194 -21.27 55.94 -66.82
CA GLN A 194 -20.46 55.69 -65.62
C GLN A 194 -21.31 55.28 -64.42
N LEU A 195 -22.46 55.93 -64.22
CA LEU A 195 -23.41 55.60 -63.15
C LEU A 195 -24.09 54.24 -63.38
N ALA A 196 -24.34 53.82 -64.62
CA ALA A 196 -24.79 52.46 -64.92
C ALA A 196 -23.71 51.42 -64.60
N PHE A 197 -22.44 51.72 -64.91
CA PHE A 197 -21.30 50.85 -64.58
C PHE A 197 -21.11 50.71 -63.06
N GLU A 198 -21.14 51.83 -62.32
CA GLU A 198 -21.04 51.80 -60.85
C GLU A 198 -22.20 51.06 -60.19
N ARG A 199 -23.44 51.20 -60.71
CA ARG A 199 -24.58 50.40 -60.22
C ARG A 199 -24.37 48.91 -60.44
N LYS A 200 -23.90 48.53 -61.63
CA LYS A 200 -23.59 47.13 -61.92
C LYS A 200 -22.53 46.58 -60.96
N LYS A 201 -21.48 47.36 -60.69
CA LYS A 201 -20.44 47.00 -59.72
C LYS A 201 -21.00 46.92 -58.30
N GLN A 202 -21.89 47.83 -57.93
CA GLN A 202 -22.58 47.78 -56.64
C GLN A 202 -23.44 46.53 -56.51
N GLU A 203 -24.18 46.15 -57.55
CA GLU A 203 -24.96 44.90 -57.60
C GLU A 203 -24.05 43.66 -57.50
N GLU A 204 -22.91 43.64 -58.21
CA GLU A 204 -21.92 42.57 -58.14
C GLU A 204 -21.33 42.44 -56.70
N LEU A 205 -20.97 43.55 -56.07
CA LEU A 205 -20.49 43.56 -54.68
C LEU A 205 -21.58 43.18 -53.68
N GLU A 206 -22.81 43.63 -53.88
CA GLU A 206 -23.96 43.27 -53.03
C GLU A 206 -24.24 41.76 -53.09
N ALA A 207 -24.14 41.16 -54.29
CA ALA A 207 -24.24 39.71 -54.44
C ALA A 207 -23.12 38.95 -53.70
N GLU A 208 -21.87 39.42 -53.79
CA GLU A 208 -20.73 38.82 -53.06
C GLU A 208 -20.88 38.97 -51.55
N VAL A 209 -21.39 40.11 -51.06
CA VAL A 209 -21.68 40.32 -49.63
C VAL A 209 -22.76 39.34 -49.15
N VAL A 210 -23.81 39.11 -49.93
CA VAL A 210 -24.86 38.14 -49.57
C VAL A 210 -24.30 36.70 -49.57
N GLU A 211 -23.44 36.35 -50.52
CA GLU A 211 -22.79 35.03 -50.57
C GLU A 211 -21.85 34.81 -49.37
N THR A 212 -21.02 35.80 -49.02
CA THR A 212 -20.13 35.73 -47.86
C THR A 212 -20.91 35.65 -46.55
N GLN A 213 -22.01 36.39 -46.40
CA GLN A 213 -22.90 36.27 -45.24
C GLN A 213 -23.49 34.86 -45.11
N LYS A 214 -23.90 34.24 -46.23
CA LYS A 214 -24.38 32.85 -46.24
C LYS A 214 -23.30 31.88 -45.78
N LEU A 215 -22.07 32.03 -46.27
CA LEU A 215 -20.94 31.18 -45.86
C LEU A 215 -20.62 31.35 -44.37
N VAL A 216 -20.67 32.57 -43.84
CA VAL A 216 -20.47 32.85 -42.41
C VAL A 216 -21.52 32.13 -41.57
N MET A 217 -22.81 32.22 -41.92
CA MET A 217 -23.88 31.51 -41.20
C MET A 217 -23.68 29.99 -41.22
N GLU A 218 -23.19 29.41 -42.33
CA GLU A 218 -22.88 27.98 -42.42
C GLU A 218 -21.73 27.59 -41.48
N LYS A 219 -20.68 28.41 -41.42
CA LYS A 219 -19.55 28.20 -40.51
C LYS A 219 -19.96 28.35 -39.05
N ASP A 220 -20.80 29.32 -38.71
CA ASP A 220 -21.34 29.49 -37.36
C ASP A 220 -22.20 28.28 -36.93
N ALA A 221 -22.98 27.72 -37.86
CA ALA A 221 -23.70 26.48 -37.61
C ALA A 221 -22.76 25.28 -37.37
N GLN A 222 -21.65 25.19 -38.10
CA GLN A 222 -20.62 24.16 -37.88
C GLN A 222 -19.94 24.32 -36.51
N ILE A 223 -19.54 25.54 -36.15
CA ILE A 223 -18.94 25.86 -34.85
C ILE A 223 -19.90 25.45 -33.72
N THR A 224 -21.19 25.78 -33.86
CA THR A 224 -22.21 25.41 -32.86
C THR A 224 -22.33 23.89 -32.69
N ARG A 225 -22.27 23.10 -33.78
CA ARG A 225 -22.27 21.64 -33.70
C ARG A 225 -21.02 21.09 -32.99
N MET A 226 -19.85 21.63 -33.31
CA MET A 226 -18.60 21.23 -32.65
C MET A 226 -18.61 21.59 -31.17
N GLN A 227 -19.11 22.77 -30.79
CA GLN A 227 -19.24 23.17 -29.40
C GLN A 227 -20.14 22.20 -28.62
N GLN A 228 -21.28 21.80 -29.19
CA GLN A 228 -22.16 20.80 -28.57
C GLN A 228 -21.49 19.43 -28.41
N GLN A 229 -20.63 19.02 -29.35
CA GLN A 229 -19.86 17.79 -29.22
C GLN A 229 -18.82 17.88 -28.09
N ILE A 230 -18.12 19.01 -27.99
CA ILE A 230 -17.18 19.28 -26.90
C ILE A 230 -17.91 19.24 -25.56
N ASP A 231 -19.04 19.93 -25.41
CA ASP A 231 -19.80 19.95 -24.16
C ASP A 231 -20.31 18.56 -23.75
N ARG A 232 -20.67 17.71 -24.72
CA ARG A 232 -21.05 16.30 -24.47
C ARG A 232 -19.83 15.48 -24.03
N LEU A 233 -18.68 15.66 -24.67
CA LEU A 233 -17.44 14.97 -24.30
C LEU A 233 -16.97 15.38 -22.90
N VAL A 234 -17.03 16.67 -22.56
CA VAL A 234 -16.70 17.18 -21.22
C VAL A 234 -17.59 16.53 -20.16
N LYS A 235 -18.91 16.51 -20.39
CA LYS A 235 -19.86 15.85 -19.45
C LYS A 235 -19.63 14.35 -19.33
N LEU A 236 -19.23 13.67 -20.40
CA LEU A 236 -18.88 12.24 -20.34
C LEU A 236 -17.54 12.02 -19.62
N SER A 237 -16.57 12.90 -19.80
CA SER A 237 -15.28 12.83 -19.09
C SER A 237 -15.43 13.16 -17.60
N GLU A 238 -16.28 14.12 -17.23
CA GLU A 238 -16.61 14.42 -15.83
C GLU A 238 -17.33 13.25 -15.17
N LYS A 239 -18.28 12.61 -15.87
CA LYS A 239 -18.93 11.40 -15.39
C LYS A 239 -17.99 10.22 -15.26
N GLN A 240 -17.06 10.03 -16.20
CA GLN A 240 -16.00 9.03 -16.06
C GLN A 240 -15.06 9.37 -14.90
N ALA A 241 -14.81 10.66 -14.64
CA ALA A 241 -14.02 11.10 -13.49
C ALA A 241 -14.73 10.88 -12.15
N GLU A 242 -16.07 10.85 -12.14
CA GLU A 242 -16.88 10.49 -10.97
C GLU A 242 -17.09 8.96 -10.82
N ASP A 243 -17.20 8.22 -11.93
CA ASP A 243 -17.29 6.74 -11.96
C ASP A 243 -15.94 6.05 -11.72
N LEU A 244 -14.84 6.82 -11.68
CA LEU A 244 -13.54 6.43 -11.15
C LEU A 244 -13.71 6.17 -9.63
N LEU A 245 -14.11 4.96 -9.26
CA LEU A 245 -13.86 4.37 -7.94
C LEU A 245 -12.38 3.96 -7.77
N GLU A 246 -11.64 3.82 -8.88
CA GLU A 246 -10.19 3.55 -8.93
C GLU A 246 -9.27 4.55 -8.17
N PRO A 247 -9.55 5.85 -8.02
CA PRO A 247 -8.74 6.77 -7.24
C PRO A 247 -8.73 6.40 -5.76
N LYS A 248 -9.84 5.87 -5.23
CA LYS A 248 -9.91 5.40 -3.83
C LYS A 248 -9.16 4.09 -3.65
N GLU A 249 -9.32 3.14 -4.58
CA GLU A 249 -8.57 1.88 -4.54
C GLU A 249 -7.05 2.10 -4.71
N MET A 250 -6.66 3.01 -5.60
CA MET A 250 -5.26 3.43 -5.78
C MET A 250 -4.71 4.16 -4.56
N GLU A 251 -5.52 4.96 -3.87
CA GLU A 251 -5.13 5.60 -2.62
C GLU A 251 -4.96 4.58 -1.49
N GLU A 252 -5.89 3.64 -1.34
CA GLU A 252 -5.75 2.53 -0.38
C GLU A 252 -4.50 1.68 -0.67
N LEU A 253 -4.18 1.43 -1.94
CA LEU A 253 -2.98 0.70 -2.32
C LEU A 253 -1.71 1.51 -2.02
N ARG A 254 -1.73 2.84 -2.20
CA ARG A 254 -0.64 3.72 -1.77
C ARG A 254 -0.44 3.67 -0.26
N GLU A 255 -1.50 3.84 0.53
CA GLU A 255 -1.43 3.75 1.99
C GLU A 255 -0.93 2.37 2.47
N LYS A 256 -1.42 1.29 1.84
CA LYS A 256 -0.94 -0.08 2.12
C LYS A 256 0.54 -0.20 1.78
N ASN A 257 1.00 0.34 0.66
CA ASN A 257 2.41 0.30 0.26
C ASN A 257 3.28 1.10 1.24
N GLU A 258 2.88 2.30 1.63
CA GLU A 258 3.60 3.11 2.63
C GLU A 258 3.70 2.37 3.98
N SER A 259 2.60 1.74 4.42
CA SER A 259 2.58 0.91 5.62
C SER A 259 3.51 -0.29 5.50
N LEU A 260 3.51 -1.00 4.36
CA LEU A 260 4.42 -2.11 4.08
C LEU A 260 5.89 -1.66 4.14
N VAL A 261 6.20 -0.53 3.50
CA VAL A 261 7.53 0.07 3.50
C VAL A 261 7.95 0.45 4.92
N GLY A 262 7.05 1.03 5.72
CA GLY A 262 7.30 1.33 7.13
C GLY A 262 7.64 0.08 7.94
N ARG A 263 6.85 -1.00 7.79
CA ARG A 263 7.12 -2.28 8.47
C ARG A 263 8.43 -2.92 8.02
N LEU A 264 8.79 -2.81 6.74
CA LEU A 264 10.05 -3.32 6.22
C LEU A 264 11.25 -2.58 6.82
N HIS A 265 11.20 -1.25 6.91
CA HIS A 265 12.25 -0.46 7.55
C HIS A 265 12.39 -0.80 9.04
N GLU A 266 11.29 -1.02 9.73
CA GLU A 266 11.31 -1.40 11.14
C GLU A 266 11.88 -2.81 11.33
N ALA A 267 11.49 -3.78 10.50
CA ALA A 267 12.09 -5.11 10.51
C ALA A 267 13.60 -5.04 10.20
N PHE A 268 14.03 -4.18 9.29
CA PHE A 268 15.45 -3.97 8.99
C PHE A 268 16.21 -3.40 10.19
N ARG A 269 15.63 -2.44 10.91
CA ARG A 269 16.18 -1.89 12.16
C ARG A 269 16.35 -2.99 13.21
N GLN A 270 15.31 -3.78 13.44
CA GLN A 270 15.37 -4.93 14.36
C GLN A 270 16.44 -5.95 13.95
N CYS A 271 16.59 -6.23 12.65
CA CYS A 271 17.66 -7.11 12.17
C CYS A 271 19.06 -6.53 12.44
N GLN A 272 19.22 -5.21 12.33
CA GLN A 272 20.47 -4.53 12.63
C GLN A 272 20.79 -4.60 14.13
N ASP A 273 19.81 -4.35 14.99
CA ASP A 273 19.95 -4.43 16.44
C ASP A 273 20.34 -5.86 16.85
N LEU A 274 19.62 -6.87 16.38
CA LEU A 274 19.95 -8.29 16.61
C LEU A 274 21.35 -8.65 16.11
N LYS A 275 21.81 -8.07 14.99
CA LYS A 275 23.19 -8.26 14.51
C LYS A 275 24.22 -7.70 15.49
N THR A 276 23.94 -6.55 16.11
CA THR A 276 24.81 -5.98 17.14
C THR A 276 24.78 -6.78 18.43
N GLU A 277 23.60 -7.23 18.88
CA GLU A 277 23.44 -8.08 20.06
C GLU A 277 24.13 -9.42 19.88
N LYS A 278 23.97 -10.06 18.71
CA LYS A 278 24.69 -11.28 18.35
C LYS A 278 26.19 -11.08 18.47
N ALA A 279 26.72 -10.00 17.90
CA ALA A 279 28.16 -9.70 17.99
C ALA A 279 28.64 -9.47 19.43
N GLN A 280 27.79 -8.90 20.30
CA GLN A 280 28.10 -8.75 21.72
C GLN A 280 28.08 -10.11 22.45
N MET A 281 27.08 -10.94 22.19
CA MET A 281 26.99 -12.29 22.75
C MET A 281 28.16 -13.16 22.32
N ASP A 282 28.56 -13.12 21.04
CA ASP A 282 29.72 -13.87 20.52
C ASP A 282 31.01 -13.46 21.25
N ARG A 283 31.22 -12.16 21.52
CA ARG A 283 32.35 -11.69 22.34
C ARG A 283 32.30 -12.24 23.76
N LYS A 284 31.11 -12.29 24.37
CA LYS A 284 30.93 -12.83 25.72
C LYS A 284 31.17 -14.33 25.78
N ILE A 285 30.77 -15.07 24.74
CA ILE A 285 31.07 -16.50 24.60
C ILE A 285 32.59 -16.70 24.54
N ASN A 286 33.30 -15.91 23.73
CA ASN A 286 34.76 -15.99 23.64
C ASN A 286 35.42 -15.72 25.00
N GLN A 287 34.98 -14.68 25.71
CA GLN A 287 35.49 -14.36 27.05
C GLN A 287 35.25 -15.51 28.06
N LEU A 288 34.04 -16.05 28.11
CA LEU A 288 33.72 -17.16 28.99
C LEU A 288 34.52 -18.42 28.62
N SER A 289 34.79 -18.64 27.33
CA SER A 289 35.64 -19.74 26.87
C SER A 289 37.09 -19.58 27.34
N GLU A 290 37.62 -18.37 27.31
CA GLU A 290 38.96 -18.06 27.85
C GLU A 290 39.01 -18.31 29.36
N GLU A 291 38.04 -17.77 30.12
CA GLU A 291 37.94 -17.96 31.57
C GLU A 291 37.80 -19.45 31.95
N ASN A 292 37.03 -20.23 31.18
CA ASN A 292 36.90 -21.67 31.40
C ASN A 292 38.20 -22.42 31.08
N GLY A 293 38.96 -21.96 30.08
CA GLY A 293 40.31 -22.45 29.78
C GLY A 293 41.25 -22.24 30.97
N ASP A 294 41.25 -21.04 31.55
CA ASP A 294 42.06 -20.70 32.73
C ASP A 294 41.66 -21.50 33.96
N LEU A 295 40.36 -21.68 34.20
CA LEU A 295 39.87 -22.53 35.30
C LEU A 295 40.26 -23.99 35.10
N SER A 296 40.16 -24.50 33.86
CA SER A 296 40.59 -25.86 33.52
C SER A 296 42.09 -26.06 33.75
N PHE A 297 42.91 -25.05 33.42
CA PHE A 297 44.33 -25.06 33.70
C PHE A 297 44.61 -25.14 35.21
N LYS A 298 43.97 -24.27 36.02
CA LYS A 298 44.09 -24.28 37.48
C LYS A 298 43.64 -25.61 38.10
N LEU A 299 42.56 -26.21 37.60
CA LEU A 299 42.08 -27.51 38.08
C LEU A 299 43.12 -28.60 37.81
N ARG A 300 43.74 -28.60 36.62
CA ARG A 300 44.81 -29.55 36.27
C ARG A 300 46.03 -29.37 37.17
N GLU A 301 46.39 -28.13 37.49
CA GLU A 301 47.47 -27.82 38.43
C GLU A 301 47.16 -28.34 39.85
N ILE A 302 45.95 -28.10 40.37
CA ILE A 302 45.51 -28.63 41.67
C ILE A 302 45.55 -30.16 41.68
N ALA A 303 45.04 -30.82 40.63
CA ALA A 303 45.07 -32.27 40.53
C ALA A 303 46.51 -32.82 40.54
N SER A 304 47.43 -32.16 39.82
CA SER A 304 48.86 -32.48 39.85
C SER A 304 49.43 -32.35 41.28
N ASN A 305 49.12 -31.26 41.97
CA ASN A 305 49.56 -31.03 43.34
C ASN A 305 49.01 -32.08 44.31
N MET A 306 47.74 -32.48 44.18
CA MET A 306 47.14 -33.55 44.99
C MET A 306 47.85 -34.89 44.78
N VAL A 307 48.17 -35.25 43.53
CA VAL A 307 48.93 -36.48 43.24
C VAL A 307 50.33 -36.42 43.86
N GLN A 308 50.99 -35.27 43.83
CA GLN A 308 52.30 -35.08 44.48
C GLN A 308 52.20 -35.22 46.01
N LEU A 309 51.20 -34.59 46.63
CA LEU A 309 50.96 -34.70 48.08
C LEU A 309 50.61 -36.13 48.49
N GLN A 310 49.78 -36.83 47.71
CA GLN A 310 49.46 -38.24 47.96
C GLN A 310 50.71 -39.12 47.91
N ARG A 311 51.61 -38.87 46.95
CA ARG A 311 52.88 -39.60 46.85
C ARG A 311 53.75 -39.35 48.08
N ALA A 312 53.92 -38.09 48.48
CA ALA A 312 54.68 -37.74 49.68
C ALA A 312 54.09 -38.36 50.96
N LEU A 313 52.75 -38.40 51.07
CA LEU A 313 52.07 -39.04 52.20
C LEU A 313 52.35 -40.55 52.24
N ASN A 314 52.28 -41.22 51.10
CA ASN A 314 52.58 -42.66 51.00
C ASN A 314 54.04 -42.94 51.40
N GLU A 315 54.99 -42.14 50.90
CA GLU A 315 56.42 -42.25 51.25
C GLU A 315 56.65 -42.08 52.76
N LEU A 316 56.03 -41.07 53.39
CA LEU A 316 56.10 -40.85 54.84
C LEU A 316 55.46 -41.99 55.65
N SER A 317 54.35 -42.54 55.17
CA SER A 317 53.67 -43.69 55.80
C SER A 317 54.54 -44.94 55.76
N GLU A 318 55.17 -45.21 54.61
CA GLU A 318 56.12 -46.31 54.47
C GLU A 318 57.35 -46.15 55.36
N GLU A 319 57.88 -44.93 55.49
CA GLU A 319 58.99 -44.62 56.39
C GLU A 319 58.59 -44.79 57.87
N HIS A 320 57.38 -44.37 58.24
CA HIS A 320 56.83 -44.59 59.59
C HIS A 320 56.74 -46.08 59.92
N ASN A 321 56.18 -46.88 59.01
CA ASN A 321 56.07 -48.35 59.17
C ASN A 321 57.44 -49.02 59.30
N ARG A 322 58.48 -48.49 58.65
CA ARG A 322 59.87 -48.98 58.80
C ARG A 322 60.52 -48.59 60.13
N ARG A 323 60.15 -47.45 60.72
CA ARG A 323 60.70 -46.96 62.01
C ARG A 323 60.05 -47.54 63.25
N VAL A 324 58.82 -48.06 63.15
CA VAL A 324 58.16 -48.76 64.27
C VAL A 324 59.03 -49.97 64.67
N PRO A 325 59.68 -49.96 65.86
CA PRO A 325 60.58 -51.04 66.25
C PRO A 325 59.79 -52.33 66.48
N GLN A 326 60.25 -53.45 65.92
CA GLN A 326 59.88 -54.79 66.39
C GLN A 326 60.40 -54.96 67.83
N GLY A 327 59.66 -54.43 68.81
CA GLY A 327 59.97 -54.56 70.22
C GLY A 327 59.95 -56.01 70.64
N GLY A 328 61.13 -56.53 71.01
CA GLY A 328 61.34 -57.92 71.34
C GLY A 328 60.54 -58.40 72.55
N THR A 329 59.75 -59.45 72.35
CA THR A 329 59.55 -60.57 73.28
C THR A 329 59.25 -61.80 72.42
N GLY A 330 59.71 -62.98 72.82
CA GLY A 330 59.71 -64.22 72.05
C GLY A 330 58.32 -64.84 71.76
N CYS A 331 57.37 -64.05 71.30
CA CYS A 331 56.12 -64.47 70.69
C CYS A 331 56.12 -63.93 69.26
N SER A 332 56.05 -64.82 68.26
CA SER A 332 56.19 -64.44 66.84
C SER A 332 55.30 -63.23 66.48
N PRO A 333 55.85 -62.10 65.98
CA PRO A 333 55.08 -60.88 65.66
C PRO A 333 53.92 -61.13 64.69
N TRP A 334 54.03 -62.16 63.85
CA TRP A 334 52.96 -62.64 62.99
C TRP A 334 51.75 -63.17 63.75
N LEU A 335 51.89 -63.85 64.89
CA LEU A 335 50.72 -64.37 65.63
C LEU A 335 49.93 -63.26 66.32
N VAL A 336 50.61 -62.26 66.90
CA VAL A 336 49.94 -61.12 67.54
C VAL A 336 49.36 -60.18 66.48
N GLY A 337 50.11 -59.87 65.42
CA GLY A 337 49.61 -59.09 64.28
C GLY A 337 48.45 -59.78 63.57
N SER A 338 48.52 -61.10 63.37
CA SER A 338 47.43 -61.88 62.79
C SER A 338 46.23 -62.00 63.73
N SER A 339 46.42 -62.08 65.05
CA SER A 339 45.32 -62.11 66.02
C SER A 339 44.61 -60.77 66.12
N VAL A 340 45.35 -59.66 66.14
CA VAL A 340 44.80 -58.30 66.12
C VAL A 340 44.13 -58.01 64.78
N SER A 341 44.74 -58.40 63.66
CA SER A 341 44.13 -58.28 62.33
C SER A 341 42.87 -59.14 62.22
N HIS A 342 42.85 -60.35 62.77
CA HIS A 342 41.68 -61.23 62.79
C HIS A 342 40.57 -60.66 63.69
N HIS A 343 40.90 -60.14 64.87
CA HIS A 343 39.94 -59.44 65.72
C HIS A 343 39.37 -58.18 65.06
N ALA A 344 40.20 -57.39 64.38
CA ALA A 344 39.78 -56.23 63.60
C ALA A 344 38.86 -56.65 62.44
N GLN A 345 39.19 -57.73 61.72
CA GLN A 345 38.35 -58.29 60.67
C GLN A 345 37.00 -58.79 61.20
N CYS A 346 36.99 -59.52 62.32
CA CYS A 346 35.76 -59.98 62.99
C CYS A 346 34.89 -58.80 63.46
N HIS A 347 35.51 -57.74 63.99
CA HIS A 347 34.81 -56.52 64.37
C HIS A 347 34.24 -55.80 63.14
N LEU A 348 35.00 -55.72 62.04
CA LEU A 348 34.55 -55.12 60.78
C LEU A 348 33.38 -55.91 60.16
N CYS A 349 33.43 -57.26 60.19
CA CYS A 349 32.32 -58.11 59.74
C CYS A 349 31.07 -57.92 60.60
N ARG A 350 31.21 -57.81 61.92
CA ARG A 350 30.09 -57.53 62.83
C ARG A 350 29.52 -56.12 62.59
N GLN A 351 30.39 -55.14 62.36
CA GLN A 351 30.01 -53.78 62.00
C GLN A 351 29.21 -53.75 60.70
N LYS A 352 29.70 -54.37 59.63
CA LYS A 352 28.98 -54.46 58.35
C LYS A 352 27.62 -55.13 58.49
N CYS A 353 27.53 -56.23 59.22
CA CYS A 353 26.25 -56.89 59.49
C CYS A 353 25.26 -55.96 60.25
N SER A 354 25.77 -55.12 61.16
CA SER A 354 24.93 -54.13 61.84
C SER A 354 24.57 -52.93 60.96
N GLU A 355 25.46 -52.51 60.06
CA GLU A 355 25.21 -51.45 59.07
C GLU A 355 24.12 -51.89 58.09
N GLU A 356 24.19 -53.10 57.54
CA GLU A 356 23.14 -53.69 56.71
C GLU A 356 21.81 -53.75 57.45
N LYS A 357 21.82 -54.14 58.74
CA LYS A 357 20.61 -54.13 59.57
C LYS A 357 20.05 -52.72 59.72
N ILE A 358 20.90 -51.70 59.90
CA ILE A 358 20.49 -50.30 59.99
C ILE A 358 19.90 -49.84 58.66
N GLU A 359 20.54 -50.15 57.53
CA GLU A 359 20.08 -49.77 56.20
C GLU A 359 18.73 -50.44 55.85
N ILE A 360 18.55 -51.72 56.20
CA ILE A 360 17.26 -52.41 56.07
C ILE A 360 16.19 -51.73 56.94
N LEU A 361 16.53 -51.38 58.18
CA LEU A 361 15.60 -50.70 59.08
C LEU A 361 15.26 -49.29 58.58
N GLN A 362 16.24 -48.54 58.07
CA GLN A 362 16.03 -47.23 57.45
C GLN A 362 15.15 -47.35 56.20
N GLY A 363 15.40 -48.33 55.32
CA GLY A 363 14.55 -48.59 54.16
C GLY A 363 13.12 -48.96 54.56
N LYS A 364 12.93 -49.74 55.62
CA LYS A 364 11.59 -50.02 56.18
C LYS A 364 10.93 -48.76 56.74
N ILE A 365 11.69 -47.91 57.44
CA ILE A 365 11.18 -46.64 57.96
C ILE A 365 10.75 -45.75 56.78
N SER A 366 11.58 -45.57 55.76
CA SER A 366 11.22 -44.79 54.56
C SER A 366 10.01 -45.36 53.83
N MET A 367 9.88 -46.70 53.72
CA MET A 367 8.67 -47.31 53.16
C MET A 367 7.42 -47.01 54.00
N LEU A 368 7.54 -47.01 55.33
CA LEU A 368 6.43 -46.68 56.23
C LEU A 368 6.09 -45.19 56.18
N GLU A 369 7.10 -44.31 56.10
CA GLU A 369 6.93 -42.87 55.88
C GLU A 369 6.26 -42.59 54.54
N ASP A 370 6.65 -43.26 53.46
CA ASP A 370 6.00 -43.17 52.15
C ASP A 370 4.55 -43.66 52.20
N GLN A 371 4.26 -44.74 52.94
CA GLN A 371 2.89 -45.21 53.14
C GLN A 371 2.05 -44.21 53.92
N LEU A 372 2.62 -43.59 54.97
CA LEU A 372 1.97 -42.54 55.72
C LEU A 372 1.74 -41.29 54.87
N ALA A 373 2.73 -40.86 54.09
CA ALA A 373 2.61 -39.75 53.15
C ALA A 373 1.55 -40.03 52.08
N LYS A 374 1.50 -41.23 51.52
CA LYS A 374 0.45 -41.65 50.56
C LYS A 374 -0.94 -41.66 51.20
N LEU A 375 -1.07 -42.09 52.46
CA LEU A 375 -2.34 -42.03 53.19
C LEU A 375 -2.75 -40.58 53.49
N GLU A 376 -1.79 -39.74 53.86
CA GLU A 376 -2.01 -38.31 54.08
C GLU A 376 -2.39 -37.60 52.77
N GLU A 377 -1.73 -37.90 51.67
CA GLU A 377 -2.02 -37.41 50.31
C GLU A 377 -3.38 -37.93 49.82
N CYS A 378 -3.70 -39.21 50.04
CA CYS A 378 -5.04 -39.75 49.77
C CYS A 378 -6.12 -39.06 50.63
N SER A 379 -5.84 -38.71 51.89
CA SER A 379 -6.79 -38.00 52.75
C SER A 379 -6.95 -36.51 52.36
N THR A 380 -5.86 -35.87 51.91
CA THR A 380 -5.86 -34.46 51.49
C THR A 380 -6.44 -34.29 50.09
N GLN A 381 -6.23 -35.26 49.19
CA GLN A 381 -6.86 -35.32 47.87
C GLN A 381 -8.37 -35.61 47.96
N GLN A 382 -8.79 -36.49 48.88
CA GLN A 382 -10.21 -36.64 49.22
C GLN A 382 -10.80 -35.34 49.77
N LYS A 383 -10.03 -34.51 50.49
CA LYS A 383 -10.52 -33.21 51.00
C LYS A 383 -11.00 -32.24 49.90
N GLY A 384 -10.61 -32.46 48.63
CA GLY A 384 -11.08 -31.67 47.47
C GLY A 384 -12.21 -32.33 46.64
N GLU A 385 -12.30 -33.66 46.62
CA GLU A 385 -13.30 -34.42 45.83
C GLU A 385 -14.55 -34.85 46.62
N VAL A 386 -14.59 -34.57 47.93
CA VAL A 386 -15.68 -35.00 48.83
C VAL A 386 -16.89 -34.05 48.80
N MET A 387 -16.94 -33.08 47.86
CA MET A 387 -18.13 -32.24 47.67
C MET A 387 -19.39 -33.08 47.44
N GLY A 388 -19.28 -34.24 46.77
CA GLY A 388 -20.40 -35.18 46.61
C GLY A 388 -20.92 -35.75 47.93
N ASP A 389 -20.06 -36.16 48.84
CA ASP A 389 -20.50 -36.71 50.13
C ASP A 389 -20.84 -35.62 51.15
N ILE A 390 -20.24 -34.42 51.05
CA ILE A 390 -20.66 -33.23 51.79
C ILE A 390 -22.07 -32.81 51.35
N LEU A 391 -22.36 -32.82 50.05
CA LEU A 391 -23.70 -32.53 49.53
C LEU A 391 -24.71 -33.60 49.97
N LYS A 392 -24.35 -34.89 49.94
CA LYS A 392 -25.21 -35.96 50.50
C LYS A 392 -25.41 -35.82 52.00
N LEU A 393 -24.37 -35.43 52.75
CA LEU A 393 -24.49 -35.20 54.19
C LEU A 393 -25.38 -33.99 54.48
N GLU A 394 -25.26 -32.91 53.71
CA GLU A 394 -26.12 -31.74 53.84
C GLU A 394 -27.56 -32.06 53.41
N GLU A 395 -27.77 -32.87 52.36
CA GLU A 395 -29.08 -33.38 51.95
C GLU A 395 -29.71 -34.25 53.06
N LEU A 396 -28.96 -35.20 53.62
CA LEU A 396 -29.40 -36.02 54.75
C LEU A 396 -29.66 -35.18 56.00
N LYS A 397 -28.85 -34.16 56.27
CA LYS A 397 -29.04 -33.25 57.40
C LYS A 397 -30.28 -32.38 57.21
N GLN A 398 -30.56 -31.93 55.99
CA GLN A 398 -31.78 -31.24 55.64
C GLN A 398 -32.99 -32.17 55.75
N GLU A 399 -32.87 -33.42 55.32
CA GLU A 399 -33.91 -34.44 55.47
C GLU A 399 -34.20 -34.75 56.94
N VAL A 400 -33.17 -34.95 57.77
CA VAL A 400 -33.31 -35.12 59.22
C VAL A 400 -33.99 -33.90 59.85
N SER A 401 -33.61 -32.69 59.45
CA SER A 401 -34.25 -31.46 59.95
C SER A 401 -35.73 -31.38 59.55
N ASN A 402 -36.04 -31.73 58.29
CA ASN A 402 -37.41 -31.77 57.78
C ASN A 402 -38.25 -32.86 58.49
N LEU A 403 -37.68 -34.04 58.73
CA LEU A 403 -38.32 -35.12 59.47
C LEU A 403 -38.52 -34.76 60.94
N THR A 404 -37.56 -34.06 61.55
CA THR A 404 -37.68 -33.56 62.93
C THR A 404 -38.81 -32.53 63.03
N ALA A 405 -38.91 -31.60 62.07
CA ALA A 405 -40.00 -30.63 62.02
C ALA A 405 -41.37 -31.29 61.82
N LYS A 406 -41.47 -32.28 60.91
CA LYS A 406 -42.71 -33.08 60.75
C LYS A 406 -43.03 -33.88 62.02
N GLY A 407 -42.02 -34.41 62.70
CA GLY A 407 -42.16 -35.10 63.97
C GLY A 407 -42.79 -34.19 65.03
N LEU A 408 -42.29 -32.96 65.16
CA LEU A 408 -42.85 -31.96 66.07
C LEU A 408 -44.29 -31.58 65.70
N GLN A 409 -44.60 -31.39 64.41
CA GLN A 409 -45.97 -31.11 63.96
C GLN A 409 -46.94 -32.24 64.30
N LEU A 410 -46.54 -33.49 64.07
CA LEU A 410 -47.35 -34.66 64.42
C LEU A 410 -47.50 -34.81 65.94
N GLU A 411 -46.50 -34.42 66.71
CA GLU A 411 -46.56 -34.45 68.17
C GLU A 411 -47.52 -33.37 68.71
N GLU A 412 -47.54 -32.18 68.11
CA GLU A 412 -48.53 -31.13 68.38
C GLU A 412 -49.96 -31.56 67.99
N GLU A 413 -50.17 -32.14 66.80
CA GLU A 413 -51.47 -32.68 66.39
C GLU A 413 -51.94 -33.80 67.32
N LYS A 414 -51.03 -34.70 67.71
CA LYS A 414 -51.33 -35.74 68.69
C LYS A 414 -51.76 -35.13 70.03
N GLN A 415 -51.06 -34.11 70.50
CA GLN A 415 -51.41 -33.44 71.76
C GLN A 415 -52.77 -32.74 71.68
N GLN A 416 -53.09 -32.07 70.57
CA GLN A 416 -54.42 -31.49 70.32
C GLN A 416 -55.52 -32.56 70.32
N LEU A 417 -55.30 -33.67 69.62
CA LEU A 417 -56.27 -34.79 69.63
C LEU A 417 -56.42 -35.42 71.02
N GLU A 418 -55.35 -35.47 71.80
CA GLU A 418 -55.38 -35.97 73.18
C GLU A 418 -56.14 -35.02 74.11
N GLU A 419 -56.01 -33.70 73.91
CA GLU A 419 -56.82 -32.68 74.58
C GLU A 419 -58.30 -32.75 74.17
N GLU A 420 -58.61 -32.85 72.88
CA GLU A 420 -59.99 -33.04 72.38
C GLU A 420 -60.61 -34.33 72.92
N LYS A 421 -59.84 -35.42 72.97
CA LYS A 421 -60.29 -36.68 73.58
C LYS A 421 -60.59 -36.51 75.06
N GLN A 422 -59.72 -35.83 75.83
CA GLN A 422 -59.99 -35.55 77.24
C GLN A 422 -61.24 -34.67 77.42
N GLN A 423 -61.45 -33.68 76.55
CA GLN A 423 -62.65 -32.86 76.54
C GLN A 423 -63.90 -33.70 76.25
N LEU A 424 -63.85 -34.59 75.25
CA LEU A 424 -64.93 -35.52 74.95
C LEU A 424 -65.21 -36.48 76.11
N ASP A 425 -64.19 -37.06 76.74
CA ASP A 425 -64.35 -37.92 77.92
C ASP A 425 -65.00 -37.15 79.10
N SER A 426 -64.64 -35.87 79.29
CA SER A 426 -65.29 -35.00 80.28
C SER A 426 -66.76 -34.70 79.94
N LEU A 427 -67.09 -34.53 78.65
CA LEU A 427 -68.46 -34.32 78.21
C LEU A 427 -69.29 -35.61 78.36
N VAL A 428 -68.73 -36.77 78.02
CA VAL A 428 -69.37 -38.08 78.19
C VAL A 428 -69.64 -38.34 79.67
N THR A 429 -68.69 -38.08 80.56
CA THR A 429 -68.91 -38.23 82.01
C THR A 429 -69.96 -37.24 82.54
N SER A 430 -69.96 -35.98 82.07
CA SER A 430 -71.01 -35.01 82.38
C SER A 430 -72.40 -35.48 81.90
N LEU A 431 -72.51 -35.96 80.66
CA LEU A 431 -73.76 -36.50 80.10
C LEU A 431 -74.20 -37.77 80.83
N GLN A 432 -73.29 -38.67 81.19
CA GLN A 432 -73.60 -39.84 82.00
C GLN A 432 -74.11 -39.44 83.39
N ASN A 433 -73.51 -38.43 84.01
CA ASN A 433 -73.99 -37.87 85.28
C ASN A 433 -75.39 -37.27 85.11
N SER A 434 -75.63 -36.43 84.12
CA SER A 434 -76.96 -35.87 83.82
C SER A 434 -78.00 -36.93 83.47
N LEU A 435 -77.63 -37.98 82.74
CA LEU A 435 -78.50 -39.13 82.44
C LEU A 435 -78.84 -39.90 83.72
N SER A 436 -77.86 -40.12 84.60
CA SER A 436 -78.08 -40.78 85.90
C SER A 436 -78.93 -39.93 86.84
N GLU A 437 -78.77 -38.61 86.83
CA GLU A 437 -79.64 -37.67 87.55
C GLU A 437 -81.05 -37.66 86.98
N SER A 438 -81.19 -37.65 85.64
CA SER A 438 -82.49 -37.75 84.97
C SER A 438 -83.18 -39.10 85.24
N GLN A 439 -82.43 -40.20 85.30
CA GLN A 439 -82.97 -41.50 85.71
C GLN A 439 -83.39 -41.49 87.18
N ARG A 440 -82.60 -40.88 88.08
CA ARG A 440 -82.97 -40.71 89.49
C ARG A 440 -84.22 -39.84 89.66
N THR A 441 -84.37 -38.75 88.90
CA THR A 441 -85.57 -37.92 88.93
C THR A 441 -86.77 -38.65 88.32
N GLN A 442 -86.60 -39.38 87.22
CA GLN A 442 -87.64 -40.23 86.64
C GLN A 442 -88.08 -41.34 87.62
N GLU A 443 -87.14 -41.99 88.31
CA GLU A 443 -87.45 -42.97 89.35
C GLU A 443 -88.14 -42.33 90.56
N ARG A 444 -87.72 -41.13 91.00
CA ARG A 444 -88.42 -40.38 92.05
C ARG A 444 -89.85 -40.07 91.62
N LEU A 445 -90.05 -39.49 90.44
CA LEU A 445 -91.38 -39.23 89.89
C LEU A 445 -92.21 -40.50 89.75
N LYS A 446 -91.61 -41.63 89.35
CA LYS A 446 -92.32 -42.92 89.29
C LYS A 446 -92.70 -43.43 90.69
N ARG A 447 -91.85 -43.27 91.70
CA ARG A 447 -92.18 -43.57 93.10
C ARG A 447 -93.26 -42.62 93.62
N ASP A 448 -93.20 -41.34 93.30
CA ASP A 448 -94.20 -40.34 93.68
C ASP A 448 -95.55 -40.64 93.00
N LEU A 449 -95.57 -41.02 91.72
CA LEU A 449 -96.77 -41.49 91.01
C LEU A 449 -97.33 -42.78 91.60
N GLN A 450 -96.47 -43.73 92.00
CA GLN A 450 -96.89 -44.94 92.70
C GLN A 450 -97.42 -44.65 94.10
N ALA A 451 -96.82 -43.69 94.82
CA ALA A 451 -97.31 -43.23 96.11
C ALA A 451 -98.65 -42.52 95.99
N GLN A 452 -98.85 -41.67 94.99
CA GLN A 452 -100.15 -41.07 94.66
C GLN A 452 -101.20 -42.13 94.31
N ALA A 453 -100.84 -43.12 93.49
CA ALA A 453 -101.76 -44.23 93.17
C ALA A 453 -102.08 -45.10 94.40
N ALA A 454 -101.16 -45.21 95.36
CA ALA A 454 -101.40 -45.88 96.64
C ALA A 454 -102.25 -45.03 97.60
N GLU A 455 -102.07 -43.71 97.64
CA GLU A 455 -102.94 -42.76 98.34
C GLU A 455 -104.36 -42.74 97.75
N GLU A 456 -104.54 -42.99 96.45
CA GLU A 456 -105.86 -43.13 95.83
C GLU A 456 -106.54 -44.49 96.10
N GLN A 457 -105.82 -45.46 96.70
CA GLN A 457 -106.33 -46.80 96.99
C GLN A 457 -106.41 -47.15 98.49
N ALA A 458 -106.05 -46.21 99.37
CA ALA A 458 -106.35 -46.25 100.80
C ALA A 458 -107.49 -45.27 101.12
#